data_AF-A0A6P0MIF0-F1
#
_entry.id   AF-A0A6P0MIF0-F1
#
_cell.length_a   1.000
_cell.length_b   1.000
_cell.length_c   1.000
_cell.angle_alpha   90.00
_cell.angle_beta   90.00
_cell.angle_gamma   90.00
#
_symmetry.space_group_name_H-M   'P 1'
#
loop_
_entity.id
_entity.type
_entity.pdbx_description
1 polymer ?
#
loop_
_entity_poly.entity_id
_entity_poly.type
_entity_poly.pdbx_seq_one_letter_code
_entity_poly.pdbx_strand_id
1 'polypeptide(L)'
;MTLPQTQSPNHLSEEEALIYDWRIYSIRKALEQRGKATGVLQIEDLLDLGHLEQYHYFGSKACDRAIETLQLNSTSQVLDIGSGVGGPARYISHKTGCQIQGVELREDFNNIARELTERVGLHQKIQYLTGSILSPQVINALELNAFDSVISFLCFLHIKDRQALLDVCFRSLKEGGQIYIEDYVANAPLTPDIQAKLGDEVQAPYVPTRDVYRHHFEQAGFTDICFIDLTTGWTSWVKERYQNFIQSKNESVRTFGEDVYNHRSHFYQTIHNLFESLNIGGSLITARKPCQSKTTQVPDAYFSVRTPVYSEQYHFFLEDGSLVALRYFQTETLQHYSAWWCDTQGHSRELLNTSENKCSEPHIQIIKDDCSGKIRLAETDLEIDFQVATQLSWGVPAEKESHPVIHQPQLLGTVRMGNQTQTAVGYCKIYEGSYPKFWGYHFVHAFFPNYGIIWSADATFGQEKYNYFKLLNLPQDGEKKILHGDASYHRQASAHTQINAQSYHLKFEQKTFGAWSSVLRNYTSTMESDLHLDYKHALLEIDGQKITEGVCLKESCFGTIT
;
A
#
# COMPACT_ATOMS: atom_id res chain seq x y z
N MET A 1 35.44 40.50 -8.26
CA MET A 1 35.91 40.85 -9.61
C MET A 1 34.72 40.78 -10.55
N THR A 2 34.26 41.93 -11.01
CA THR A 2 33.16 42.13 -11.96
C THR A 2 33.59 41.72 -13.36
N LEU A 3 32.82 40.86 -14.02
CA LEU A 3 33.00 40.55 -15.45
C LEU A 3 32.21 41.54 -16.32
N PRO A 4 32.68 41.86 -17.54
CA PRO A 4 32.14 42.95 -18.35
C PRO A 4 30.89 42.54 -19.13
N GLN A 5 29.97 43.49 -19.28
CA GLN A 5 28.89 43.45 -20.26
C GLN A 5 29.44 43.69 -21.68
N THR A 6 29.10 42.84 -22.64
CA THR A 6 29.20 43.17 -24.07
C THR A 6 27.97 42.67 -24.84
N GLN A 7 27.30 43.59 -25.52
CA GLN A 7 26.21 43.37 -26.48
C GLN A 7 26.79 43.13 -27.89
N SER A 8 26.32 42.09 -28.59
CA SER A 8 25.86 42.13 -29.99
C SER A 8 25.24 40.77 -30.37
N PRO A 9 24.12 40.71 -31.12
CA PRO A 9 23.45 39.46 -31.47
C PRO A 9 23.88 38.93 -32.84
N ASN A 10 24.15 37.62 -32.90
CA ASN A 10 24.17 36.71 -34.06
C ASN A 10 25.50 36.00 -34.32
N HIS A 11 25.36 34.68 -34.39
CA HIS A 11 26.33 33.60 -34.65
C HIS A 11 27.27 33.24 -33.48
N LEU A 12 26.80 32.27 -32.68
CA LEU A 12 27.64 31.49 -31.76
C LEU A 12 28.47 30.46 -32.57
N SER A 13 29.68 30.21 -32.10
CA SER A 13 30.68 29.27 -32.65
C SER A 13 30.50 27.82 -32.17
N GLU A 14 31.15 26.85 -32.83
CA GLU A 14 31.10 25.40 -32.52
C GLU A 14 31.56 25.05 -31.09
N GLU A 15 32.56 25.73 -30.54
CA GLU A 15 33.00 25.53 -29.15
C GLU A 15 31.97 26.06 -28.14
N GLU A 16 31.22 27.11 -28.49
CA GLU A 16 30.16 27.64 -27.63
C GLU A 16 28.94 26.70 -27.60
N ALA A 17 28.67 25.94 -28.66
CA ALA A 17 27.61 24.90 -28.67
C ALA A 17 27.99 23.64 -27.87
N LEU A 18 29.28 23.46 -27.53
CA LEU A 18 29.75 22.45 -26.57
C LEU A 18 29.69 22.97 -25.12
N ILE A 19 29.77 24.28 -24.92
CA ILE A 19 29.64 24.96 -23.62
C ILE A 19 28.17 25.21 -23.24
N TYR A 20 27.31 25.52 -24.22
CA TYR A 20 25.85 25.58 -24.09
C TYR A 20 25.26 24.22 -24.40
N ASP A 21 24.57 23.59 -23.44
CA ASP A 21 23.86 22.33 -23.66
C ASP A 21 23.01 22.39 -24.93
N TRP A 22 23.18 21.40 -25.82
CA TRP A 22 22.48 21.31 -27.10
C TRP A 22 20.96 21.49 -26.96
N ARG A 23 20.38 21.16 -25.80
CA ARG A 23 18.95 21.35 -25.52
C ARG A 23 18.53 22.81 -25.51
N ILE A 24 19.26 23.67 -24.80
CA ILE A 24 19.00 25.12 -24.73
C ILE A 24 19.16 25.72 -26.12
N TYR A 25 20.26 25.35 -26.80
CA TYR A 25 20.52 25.78 -28.17
C TYR A 25 19.39 25.36 -29.13
N SER A 26 18.94 24.10 -29.07
CA SER A 26 17.86 23.60 -29.92
C SER A 26 16.53 24.32 -29.68
N ILE A 27 16.17 24.64 -28.43
CA ILE A 27 14.97 25.43 -28.12
C ILE A 27 15.07 26.82 -28.76
N ARG A 28 16.18 27.52 -28.53
CA ARG A 28 16.39 28.88 -29.07
C ARG A 28 16.32 28.89 -30.60
N LYS A 29 16.97 27.93 -31.26
CA LYS A 29 16.94 27.80 -32.73
C LYS A 29 15.55 27.47 -33.25
N ALA A 30 14.82 26.56 -32.61
CA ALA A 30 13.45 26.23 -33.01
C ALA A 30 12.51 27.43 -32.88
N LEU A 31 12.63 28.22 -31.80
CA LEU A 31 11.88 29.45 -31.62
C LEU A 31 12.27 30.52 -32.65
N GLU A 32 13.57 30.68 -32.95
CA GLU A 32 14.06 31.60 -33.97
C GLU A 32 13.49 31.28 -35.36
N GLN A 33 13.53 30.01 -35.77
CA GLN A 33 12.98 29.56 -37.06
C GLN A 33 11.47 29.80 -37.20
N ARG A 34 10.74 29.85 -36.07
CA ARG A 34 9.31 30.16 -36.02
C ARG A 34 9.01 31.65 -35.94
N GLY A 35 10.03 32.51 -36.00
CA GLY A 35 9.88 33.96 -35.83
C GLY A 35 9.55 34.36 -34.38
N LYS A 36 9.86 33.50 -33.42
CA LYS A 36 9.52 33.61 -31.99
C LYS A 36 10.76 33.70 -31.10
N ALA A 37 11.87 34.22 -31.63
CA ALA A 37 13.11 34.41 -30.86
C ALA A 37 12.89 35.33 -29.64
N THR A 38 12.06 36.36 -29.78
CA THR A 38 11.78 37.37 -28.75
C THR A 38 10.28 37.59 -28.58
N GLY A 39 9.88 38.31 -27.53
CA GLY A 39 8.49 38.68 -27.29
C GLY A 39 7.65 37.63 -26.55
N VAL A 40 6.37 37.94 -26.37
CA VAL A 40 5.39 37.08 -25.69
C VAL A 40 5.13 35.81 -26.51
N LEU A 41 4.99 34.68 -25.83
CA LEU A 41 4.66 33.38 -26.39
C LEU A 41 3.28 32.93 -25.89
N GLN A 42 2.58 32.14 -26.70
CA GLN A 42 1.47 31.31 -26.21
C GLN A 42 2.01 29.97 -25.73
N ILE A 43 1.26 29.26 -24.88
CA ILE A 43 1.72 27.96 -24.36
C ILE A 43 1.92 26.95 -25.50
N GLU A 44 1.06 27.00 -26.53
CA GLU A 44 1.10 26.13 -27.71
C GLU A 44 2.44 26.28 -28.46
N ASP A 45 3.04 27.47 -28.44
CA ASP A 45 4.31 27.74 -29.10
C ASP A 45 5.45 26.90 -28.53
N LEU A 46 5.36 26.60 -27.22
CA LEU A 46 6.29 25.74 -26.50
C LEU A 46 5.89 24.27 -26.62
N LEU A 47 4.60 23.94 -26.56
CA LEU A 47 4.13 22.55 -26.72
C LEU A 47 4.47 21.98 -28.10
N ASP A 48 4.41 22.81 -29.13
CA ASP A 48 4.81 22.46 -30.50
C ASP A 48 6.32 22.19 -30.63
N LEU A 49 7.13 22.51 -29.61
CA LEU A 49 8.55 22.11 -29.57
C LEU A 49 8.73 20.63 -29.17
N GLY A 50 7.66 19.96 -28.75
CA GLY A 50 7.63 18.53 -28.48
C GLY A 50 8.66 18.10 -27.44
N HIS A 51 9.56 17.19 -27.81
CA HIS A 51 10.57 16.62 -26.91
C HIS A 51 11.64 17.63 -26.45
N LEU A 52 11.73 18.81 -27.06
CA LEU A 52 12.62 19.88 -26.61
C LEU A 52 12.06 20.61 -25.38
N GLU A 53 10.74 20.63 -25.22
CA GLU A 53 10.03 21.19 -24.07
C GLU A 53 9.74 20.10 -23.03
N GLN A 54 9.33 18.91 -23.48
CA GLN A 54 8.98 17.78 -22.62
C GLN A 54 10.01 16.65 -22.78
N TYR A 55 11.11 16.70 -22.02
CA TYR A 55 12.22 15.73 -22.15
C TYR A 55 11.88 14.30 -21.75
N HIS A 56 10.90 14.15 -20.88
CA HIS A 56 10.49 12.88 -20.32
C HIS A 56 9.65 12.08 -21.32
N TYR A 57 9.46 10.80 -21.04
CA TYR A 57 8.78 9.90 -21.94
C TYR A 57 7.27 10.14 -21.95
N PHE A 58 6.63 9.91 -23.09
CA PHE A 58 5.23 10.24 -23.36
C PHE A 58 4.85 11.73 -23.37
N GLY A 59 5.79 12.65 -23.08
CA GLY A 59 5.57 14.09 -23.14
C GLY A 59 4.35 14.54 -22.32
N SER A 60 3.52 15.42 -22.88
CA SER A 60 2.34 15.97 -22.18
C SER A 60 1.39 14.93 -21.58
N LYS A 61 1.32 13.70 -22.13
CA LYS A 61 0.50 12.61 -21.56
C LYS A 61 0.98 12.15 -20.19
N ALA A 62 2.29 12.23 -19.90
CA ALA A 62 2.81 11.95 -18.57
C ALA A 62 2.41 13.07 -17.58
N CYS A 63 2.42 14.32 -18.02
CA CYS A 63 1.90 15.43 -17.23
C CYS A 63 0.39 15.30 -16.96
N ASP A 64 -0.41 14.91 -17.96
CA ASP A 64 -1.84 14.64 -17.77
C ASP A 64 -2.07 13.56 -16.71
N ARG A 65 -1.29 12.47 -16.77
CA ARG A 65 -1.34 11.40 -15.78
C ARG A 65 -0.96 11.90 -14.38
N ALA A 66 0.05 12.76 -14.24
CA ALA A 66 0.41 13.36 -12.96
C ALA A 66 -0.72 14.23 -12.40
N ILE A 67 -1.38 15.03 -13.25
CA ILE A 67 -2.52 15.86 -12.87
C ILE A 67 -3.68 15.00 -12.36
N GLU A 68 -4.03 13.94 -13.08
CA GLU A 68 -5.10 13.02 -12.71
C GLU A 68 -4.75 12.22 -11.45
N THR A 69 -3.54 11.70 -11.34
CA THR A 69 -3.12 10.88 -10.20
C THR A 69 -3.08 11.69 -8.91
N LEU A 70 -2.56 12.91 -8.97
CA LEU A 70 -2.41 13.79 -7.81
C LEU A 70 -3.62 14.69 -7.56
N GLN A 71 -4.62 14.68 -8.46
CA GLN A 71 -5.81 15.54 -8.41
C GLN A 71 -5.44 17.03 -8.33
N LEU A 72 -4.44 17.44 -9.13
CA LEU A 72 -3.91 18.80 -9.12
C LEU A 72 -4.96 19.81 -9.59
N ASN A 73 -5.05 20.92 -8.88
CA ASN A 73 -5.99 22.00 -9.17
C ASN A 73 -5.38 23.37 -8.84
N SER A 74 -6.14 24.44 -9.01
CA SER A 74 -5.66 25.81 -8.89
C SER A 74 -5.18 26.21 -7.49
N THR A 75 -5.52 25.43 -6.47
CA THR A 75 -5.09 25.62 -5.08
C THR A 75 -3.87 24.79 -4.69
N SER A 76 -3.46 23.82 -5.52
CA SER A 76 -2.33 22.94 -5.25
C SER A 76 -1.00 23.70 -5.28
N GLN A 77 -0.14 23.40 -4.30
CA GLN A 77 1.28 23.76 -4.29
C GLN A 77 2.14 22.54 -4.61
N VAL A 78 2.97 22.63 -5.64
CA VAL A 78 3.74 21.50 -6.18
C VAL A 78 5.23 21.81 -6.17
N LEU A 79 6.05 20.86 -5.70
CA LEU A 79 7.50 20.90 -5.83
C LEU A 79 7.91 20.02 -7.02
N ASP A 80 8.59 20.60 -8.01
CA ASP A 80 9.13 19.89 -9.18
C ASP A 80 10.65 19.71 -9.04
N ILE A 81 11.09 18.48 -8.75
CA ILE A 81 12.51 18.15 -8.53
C ILE A 81 13.14 17.72 -9.86
N GLY A 82 14.15 18.47 -10.30
CA GLY A 82 14.76 18.31 -11.62
C GLY A 82 13.93 18.96 -12.71
N SER A 83 13.49 20.21 -12.49
CA SER A 83 12.54 20.88 -13.37
C SER A 83 13.05 21.12 -14.80
N GLY A 84 14.36 20.97 -15.04
CA GLY A 84 14.98 21.15 -16.35
C GLY A 84 14.69 22.54 -16.92
N VAL A 85 14.25 22.61 -18.18
CA VAL A 85 13.83 23.87 -18.82
C VAL A 85 12.40 24.29 -18.47
N GLY A 86 11.71 23.58 -17.58
CA GLY A 86 10.40 23.96 -17.02
C GLY A 86 9.17 23.55 -17.82
N GLY A 87 9.30 22.69 -18.83
CA GLY A 87 8.17 22.25 -19.66
C GLY A 87 7.05 21.56 -18.90
N PRO A 88 7.32 20.56 -18.02
CA PRO A 88 6.29 19.93 -17.22
C PRO A 88 5.58 20.95 -16.31
N ALA A 89 6.34 21.82 -15.64
CA ALA A 89 5.80 22.85 -14.77
C ALA A 89 4.85 23.81 -15.52
N ARG A 90 5.26 24.30 -16.70
CA ARG A 90 4.41 25.17 -17.53
C ARG A 90 3.13 24.47 -17.97
N TYR A 91 3.21 23.23 -18.45
CA TYR A 91 2.04 22.50 -18.89
C TYR A 91 1.06 22.23 -17.74
N ILE A 92 1.56 21.74 -16.61
CA ILE A 92 0.74 21.41 -15.43
C ILE A 92 0.08 22.67 -14.85
N SER A 93 0.85 23.74 -14.65
CA SER A 93 0.32 25.01 -14.13
C SER A 93 -0.66 25.66 -15.10
N HIS A 94 -0.40 25.60 -16.41
CA HIS A 94 -1.34 26.11 -17.42
C HIS A 94 -2.69 25.38 -17.37
N LYS A 95 -2.68 24.04 -17.29
CA LYS A 95 -3.91 23.22 -17.31
C LYS A 95 -4.72 23.30 -16.01
N THR A 96 -4.05 23.46 -14.86
CA THR A 96 -4.68 23.34 -13.53
C THR A 96 -4.77 24.67 -12.79
N GLY A 97 -3.92 25.64 -13.10
CA GLY A 97 -3.75 26.88 -12.36
C GLY A 97 -2.91 26.75 -11.08
N CYS A 98 -2.32 25.57 -10.82
CA CYS A 98 -1.55 25.30 -9.60
C CYS A 98 -0.27 26.14 -9.51
N GLN A 99 0.29 26.24 -8.31
CA GLN A 99 1.58 26.88 -8.07
C GLN A 99 2.69 25.81 -8.07
N ILE A 100 3.82 26.12 -8.71
CA ILE A 100 4.93 25.18 -8.84
C ILE A 100 6.25 25.86 -8.44
N GLN A 101 6.99 25.21 -7.54
CA GLN A 101 8.38 25.53 -7.25
C GLN A 101 9.26 24.49 -7.94
N GLY A 102 9.97 24.88 -8.99
CA GLY A 102 10.98 24.05 -9.65
C GLY A 102 12.32 24.12 -8.92
N VAL A 103 13.02 22.99 -8.83
CA VAL A 103 14.42 22.91 -8.38
C VAL A 103 15.23 22.28 -9.49
N GLU A 104 16.25 22.98 -9.96
CA GLU A 104 17.14 22.50 -11.01
C GLU A 104 18.60 22.73 -10.61
N LEU A 105 19.44 21.71 -10.83
CA LEU A 105 20.86 21.76 -10.46
C LEU A 105 21.59 22.86 -11.23
N ARG A 106 21.26 23.02 -12.51
CA ARG A 106 22.00 23.87 -13.43
C ARG A 106 21.37 25.26 -13.62
N GLU A 107 22.22 26.28 -13.52
CA GLU A 107 21.78 27.68 -13.63
C GLU A 107 21.28 28.05 -15.03
N ASP A 108 21.95 27.57 -16.08
CA ASP A 108 21.60 27.84 -17.47
C ASP A 108 20.22 27.26 -17.85
N PHE A 109 19.90 26.05 -17.39
CA PHE A 109 18.58 25.43 -17.54
C PHE A 109 17.52 26.24 -16.80
N ASN A 110 17.83 26.64 -15.58
CA ASN A 110 16.90 27.44 -14.80
C ASN A 110 16.66 28.84 -15.41
N ASN A 111 17.70 29.45 -15.99
CA ASN A 111 17.60 30.75 -16.67
C ASN A 111 16.65 30.69 -17.87
N ILE A 112 16.78 29.69 -18.75
CA ILE A 112 15.83 29.53 -19.86
C ILE A 112 14.44 29.15 -19.35
N ALA A 113 14.33 28.35 -18.28
CA ALA A 113 13.04 28.01 -17.69
C ALA A 113 12.28 29.25 -17.22
N ARG A 114 12.95 30.16 -16.50
CA ARG A 114 12.41 31.46 -16.09
C ARG A 114 12.02 32.33 -17.27
N GLU A 115 12.92 32.46 -18.26
CA GLU A 115 12.66 33.24 -19.48
C GLU A 115 11.38 32.76 -20.19
N LEU A 116 11.27 31.45 -20.48
CA LEU A 116 10.12 30.90 -21.20
C LEU A 116 8.84 30.99 -20.38
N THR A 117 8.91 30.73 -19.06
CA THR A 117 7.78 30.90 -18.13
C THR A 117 7.28 32.35 -18.08
N GLU A 118 8.17 33.34 -18.10
CA GLU A 118 7.79 34.76 -18.17
C GLU A 118 7.12 35.08 -19.49
N ARG A 119 7.69 34.61 -20.61
CA ARG A 119 7.17 34.87 -21.95
C ARG A 119 5.78 34.30 -22.19
N VAL A 120 5.37 33.23 -21.50
CA VAL A 120 4.00 32.69 -21.52
C VAL A 120 3.11 33.20 -20.38
N GLY A 121 3.59 34.16 -19.57
CA GLY A 121 2.79 34.81 -18.52
C GLY A 121 2.56 33.97 -17.25
N LEU A 122 3.34 32.92 -17.01
CA LEU A 122 3.18 32.02 -15.85
C LEU A 122 4.13 32.32 -14.69
N HIS A 123 4.92 33.40 -14.76
CA HIS A 123 5.93 33.74 -13.75
C HIS A 123 5.38 34.02 -12.34
N GLN A 124 4.09 34.34 -12.19
CA GLN A 124 3.45 34.47 -10.87
C GLN A 124 3.04 33.12 -10.26
N LYS A 125 2.99 32.05 -11.06
CA LYS A 125 2.57 30.70 -10.67
C LYS A 125 3.74 29.73 -10.54
N ILE A 126 4.81 29.97 -11.30
CA ILE A 126 5.97 29.09 -11.35
C ILE A 126 7.20 29.87 -10.94
N GLN A 127 7.85 29.41 -9.88
CA GLN A 127 9.12 29.92 -9.38
C GLN A 127 10.18 28.82 -9.50
N TYR A 128 11.45 29.21 -9.53
CA TYR A 128 12.53 28.24 -9.66
C TYR A 128 13.74 28.55 -8.78
N LEU A 129 14.30 27.50 -8.19
CA LEU A 129 15.52 27.53 -7.38
C LEU A 129 16.65 26.80 -8.12
N THR A 130 17.83 27.42 -8.17
CA THR A 130 19.04 26.80 -8.73
C THR A 130 19.84 26.13 -7.61
N GLY A 131 20.23 24.87 -7.82
CA GLY A 131 21.14 24.13 -6.97
C GLY A 131 20.72 22.68 -6.78
N SER A 132 21.59 21.89 -6.14
CA SER A 132 21.24 20.53 -5.75
C SER A 132 20.11 20.55 -4.73
N ILE A 133 19.08 19.72 -4.93
CA ILE A 133 18.00 19.49 -3.96
C ILE A 133 18.51 19.03 -2.59
N LEU A 134 19.72 18.46 -2.53
CA LEU A 134 20.39 18.04 -1.30
C LEU A 134 21.31 19.11 -0.69
N SER A 135 21.48 20.27 -1.36
CA SER A 135 22.32 21.33 -0.84
C SER A 135 21.64 22.07 0.33
N PRO A 136 22.38 22.49 1.36
CA PRO A 136 21.81 23.27 2.45
C PRO A 136 21.11 24.56 1.99
N GLN A 137 21.63 25.21 0.94
CA GLN A 137 21.03 26.43 0.38
C GLN A 137 19.63 26.17 -0.16
N VAL A 138 19.45 25.12 -0.98
CA VAL A 138 18.13 24.78 -1.52
C VAL A 138 17.23 24.26 -0.42
N ILE A 139 17.72 23.39 0.45
CA ILE A 139 16.95 22.84 1.58
C ILE A 139 16.40 23.95 2.48
N ASN A 140 17.19 24.97 2.80
CA ASN A 140 16.76 26.07 3.65
C ASN A 140 15.83 27.06 2.93
N ALA A 141 15.87 27.10 1.59
CA ALA A 141 14.97 27.92 0.78
C ALA A 141 13.61 27.25 0.58
N LEU A 142 13.52 25.92 0.69
CA LEU A 142 12.26 25.19 0.61
C LEU A 142 11.48 25.30 1.93
N GLU A 143 10.22 25.67 1.82
CA GLU A 143 9.32 25.71 2.97
C GLU A 143 8.98 24.30 3.46
N LEU A 144 9.01 24.11 4.78
CA LEU A 144 8.60 22.85 5.41
C LEU A 144 7.07 22.74 5.41
N ASN A 145 6.54 21.55 5.15
CA ASN A 145 5.10 21.27 5.12
C ASN A 145 4.30 22.23 4.23
N ALA A 146 4.84 22.64 3.08
CA ALA A 146 4.22 23.64 2.21
C ALA A 146 3.57 23.02 0.96
N PHE A 147 4.06 21.87 0.50
CA PHE A 147 3.64 21.31 -0.79
C PHE A 147 2.55 20.24 -0.63
N ASP A 148 1.50 20.33 -1.43
CA ASP A 148 0.49 19.27 -1.55
C ASP A 148 1.03 18.07 -2.33
N SER A 149 1.96 18.32 -3.26
CA SER A 149 2.57 17.26 -4.08
C SER A 149 4.03 17.53 -4.42
N VAL A 150 4.80 16.46 -4.56
CA VAL A 150 6.14 16.47 -5.19
C VAL A 150 6.03 15.71 -6.51
N ILE A 151 6.53 16.30 -7.58
CA ILE A 151 6.66 15.65 -8.89
C ILE A 151 8.14 15.55 -9.28
N SER A 152 8.49 14.50 -10.02
CA SER A 152 9.80 14.37 -10.67
C SER A 152 9.69 13.47 -11.89
N PHE A 153 10.23 13.92 -13.01
CA PHE A 153 10.29 13.16 -14.26
C PHE A 153 11.74 12.92 -14.66
N LEU A 154 12.19 11.65 -14.63
CA LEU A 154 13.55 11.23 -15.00
C LEU A 154 14.68 11.99 -14.28
N CYS A 155 14.46 12.44 -13.03
CA CYS A 155 15.49 13.14 -12.24
C CYS A 155 16.11 12.26 -11.16
N PHE A 156 15.29 11.47 -10.46
CA PHE A 156 15.73 10.73 -9.27
C PHE A 156 16.88 9.75 -9.57
N LEU A 157 16.97 9.17 -10.78
CA LEU A 157 18.09 8.35 -11.25
C LEU A 157 19.46 9.03 -11.17
N HIS A 158 19.51 10.37 -11.22
CA HIS A 158 20.75 11.16 -11.16
C HIS A 158 21.24 11.40 -9.72
N ILE A 159 20.43 11.07 -8.70
CA ILE A 159 20.70 11.37 -7.29
C ILE A 159 20.94 10.08 -6.52
N LYS A 160 22.20 9.87 -6.12
CA LYS A 160 22.63 8.63 -5.44
C LYS A 160 22.08 8.48 -4.02
N ASP A 161 22.07 9.56 -3.24
CA ASP A 161 21.62 9.54 -1.85
C ASP A 161 20.08 9.57 -1.79
N ARG A 162 19.48 8.39 -1.94
CA ARG A 162 18.02 8.24 -1.98
C ARG A 162 17.36 8.59 -0.64
N GLN A 163 18.03 8.28 0.49
CA GLN A 163 17.49 8.58 1.81
C GLN A 163 17.43 10.09 2.03
N ALA A 164 18.54 10.81 1.81
CA ALA A 164 18.56 12.26 1.98
C ALA A 164 17.55 12.98 1.07
N LEU A 165 17.38 12.48 -0.17
CA LEU A 165 16.39 13.00 -1.09
C LEU A 165 14.96 12.80 -0.59
N LEU A 166 14.62 11.58 -0.17
CA LEU A 166 13.28 11.29 0.33
C LEU A 166 12.99 12.03 1.64
N ASP A 167 13.99 12.25 2.49
CA ASP A 167 13.85 13.08 3.70
C ASP A 167 13.50 14.54 3.37
N VAL A 168 14.13 15.10 2.32
CA VAL A 168 13.78 16.45 1.83
C VAL A 168 12.36 16.46 1.29
N CYS A 169 11.96 15.46 0.48
CA CYS A 169 10.60 15.35 -0.03
C CYS A 169 9.57 15.23 1.11
N PHE A 170 9.82 14.36 2.08
CA PHE A 170 8.94 14.11 3.22
C PHE A 170 8.75 15.36 4.06
N ARG A 171 9.83 16.11 4.33
CA ARG A 171 9.76 17.36 5.09
C ARG A 171 9.07 18.50 4.35
N SER A 172 9.20 18.54 3.03
CA SER A 172 8.59 19.58 2.19
C SER A 172 7.07 19.38 2.03
N LEU A 173 6.61 18.12 2.00
CA LEU A 173 5.19 17.80 1.86
C LEU A 173 4.36 18.17 3.10
N LYS A 174 3.16 18.69 2.88
CA LYS A 174 2.09 18.71 3.88
C LYS A 174 1.73 17.30 4.33
N GLU A 175 1.13 17.20 5.51
CA GLU A 175 0.44 15.98 5.93
C GLU A 175 -0.62 15.55 4.89
N GLY A 176 -0.64 14.25 4.57
CA GLY A 176 -1.48 13.72 3.51
C GLY A 176 -1.00 14.02 2.09
N GLY A 177 0.07 14.82 1.93
CA GLY A 177 0.67 15.17 0.65
C GLY A 177 1.26 13.96 -0.08
N GLN A 178 1.39 14.06 -1.39
CA GLN A 178 1.70 12.91 -2.26
C GLN A 178 2.96 13.13 -3.10
N ILE A 179 3.65 12.04 -3.42
CA ILE A 179 4.76 12.01 -4.37
C ILE A 179 4.31 11.31 -5.64
N TYR A 180 4.73 11.86 -6.79
CA TYR A 180 4.62 11.24 -8.10
C TYR A 180 5.98 11.29 -8.80
N ILE A 181 6.52 10.14 -9.17
CA ILE A 181 7.81 10.05 -9.86
C ILE A 181 7.65 9.12 -11.06
N GLU A 182 8.15 9.55 -12.21
CA GLU A 182 8.41 8.65 -13.35
C GLU A 182 9.93 8.50 -13.52
N ASP A 183 10.46 7.30 -13.28
CA ASP A 183 11.91 7.08 -13.20
C ASP A 183 12.35 5.68 -13.65
N TYR A 184 13.66 5.50 -13.80
CA TYR A 184 14.28 4.23 -14.15
C TYR A 184 14.28 3.29 -12.95
N VAL A 185 14.05 2.00 -13.21
CA VAL A 185 14.18 0.92 -12.23
C VAL A 185 14.95 -0.24 -12.82
N ALA A 186 15.67 -0.98 -12.00
CA ALA A 186 16.29 -2.23 -12.40
C ALA A 186 15.25 -3.36 -12.35
N ASN A 187 15.13 -4.13 -13.43
CA ASN A 187 14.26 -5.31 -13.47
C ASN A 187 14.97 -6.55 -12.90
N ALA A 188 16.30 -6.52 -12.87
CA ALA A 188 17.17 -7.53 -12.28
C ALA A 188 18.45 -6.83 -11.74
N PRO A 189 19.26 -7.50 -10.89
CA PRO A 189 20.56 -6.98 -10.51
C PRO A 189 21.39 -6.58 -11.74
N LEU A 190 21.83 -5.32 -11.79
CA LEU A 190 22.54 -4.76 -12.94
C LEU A 190 23.96 -5.32 -13.02
N THR A 191 24.38 -5.73 -14.21
CA THR A 191 25.77 -6.13 -14.47
C THR A 191 26.70 -4.91 -14.42
N PRO A 192 28.01 -5.08 -14.16
CA PRO A 192 28.97 -3.99 -14.15
C PRO A 192 28.97 -3.15 -15.44
N ASP A 193 28.82 -3.79 -16.61
CA ASP A 193 28.77 -3.09 -17.90
C ASP A 193 27.55 -2.19 -18.02
N ILE A 194 26.40 -2.63 -17.52
CA ILE A 194 25.17 -1.83 -17.53
C ILE A 194 25.27 -0.68 -16.52
N GLN A 195 25.84 -0.93 -15.34
CA GLN A 195 26.11 0.11 -14.35
C GLN A 195 27.07 1.18 -14.89
N ALA A 196 28.13 0.77 -15.61
CA ALA A 196 29.07 1.70 -16.24
C ALA A 196 28.36 2.55 -17.31
N LYS A 197 27.59 1.93 -18.23
CA LYS A 197 26.81 2.68 -19.24
C LYS A 197 25.82 3.67 -18.60
N LEU A 198 25.13 3.25 -17.55
CA LEU A 198 24.23 4.13 -16.80
C LEU A 198 24.98 5.30 -16.15
N GLY A 199 26.11 5.04 -15.51
CA GLY A 199 26.91 6.08 -14.84
C GLY A 199 27.58 7.06 -15.82
N ASP A 200 28.23 6.53 -16.85
CA ASP A 200 29.12 7.31 -17.72
C ASP A 200 28.35 8.04 -18.83
N GLU A 201 27.31 7.41 -19.41
CA GLU A 201 26.57 7.97 -20.54
C GLU A 201 25.22 8.57 -20.15
N VAL A 202 24.53 7.96 -19.18
CA VAL A 202 23.20 8.43 -18.71
C VAL A 202 23.31 9.32 -17.47
N GLN A 203 24.47 9.34 -16.79
CA GLN A 203 24.66 10.01 -15.50
C GLN A 203 23.69 9.51 -14.43
N ALA A 204 23.39 8.22 -14.45
CA ALA A 204 22.45 7.54 -13.56
C ALA A 204 23.22 6.68 -12.52
N PRO A 205 23.86 7.29 -11.50
CA PRO A 205 24.72 6.57 -10.55
C PRO A 205 23.98 5.58 -9.66
N TYR A 206 22.64 5.63 -9.62
CA TYR A 206 21.84 4.74 -8.78
C TYR A 206 20.47 4.42 -9.39
N VAL A 207 20.31 3.20 -9.89
CA VAL A 207 19.05 2.66 -10.43
C VAL A 207 18.70 1.38 -9.66
N PRO A 208 17.93 1.47 -8.56
CA PRO A 208 17.57 0.31 -7.75
C PRO A 208 16.43 -0.53 -8.36
N THR A 209 16.23 -1.74 -7.84
CA THR A 209 15.03 -2.52 -8.12
C THR A 209 13.80 -1.90 -7.43
N ARG A 210 12.59 -2.25 -7.89
CA ARG A 210 11.33 -1.74 -7.28
C ARG A 210 11.25 -2.03 -5.78
N ASP A 211 11.70 -3.19 -5.33
CA ASP A 211 11.67 -3.55 -3.90
C ASP A 211 12.64 -2.72 -3.07
N VAL A 212 13.85 -2.46 -3.57
CA VAL A 212 14.79 -1.56 -2.91
C VAL A 212 14.26 -0.13 -2.91
N TYR A 213 13.64 0.32 -4.00
CA TYR A 213 13.00 1.63 -4.09
C TYR A 213 11.87 1.77 -3.05
N ARG A 214 11.00 0.75 -2.92
CA ARG A 214 9.95 0.70 -1.90
C ARG A 214 10.52 0.80 -0.50
N HIS A 215 11.59 0.06 -0.21
CA HIS A 215 12.22 0.11 1.10
C HIS A 215 12.73 1.51 1.47
N HIS A 216 13.30 2.25 0.52
CA HIS A 216 13.70 3.65 0.73
C HIS A 216 12.51 4.54 1.10
N PHE A 217 11.35 4.37 0.45
CA PHE A 217 10.13 5.10 0.80
C PHE A 217 9.62 4.75 2.20
N GLU A 218 9.60 3.46 2.56
CA GLU A 218 9.17 3.00 3.88
C GLU A 218 10.09 3.55 4.98
N GLN A 219 11.41 3.52 4.77
CA GLN A 219 12.39 4.08 5.70
C GLN A 219 12.23 5.59 5.91
N ALA A 220 11.90 6.33 4.84
CA ALA A 220 11.59 7.75 4.92
C ALA A 220 10.21 8.06 5.53
N GLY A 221 9.40 7.03 5.85
CA GLY A 221 8.12 7.17 6.54
C GLY A 221 6.90 7.36 5.63
N PHE A 222 7.04 7.13 4.32
CA PHE A 222 5.91 7.18 3.39
C PHE A 222 5.01 5.94 3.51
N THR A 223 3.72 6.11 3.19
CA THR A 223 2.70 5.07 3.10
C THR A 223 2.09 5.02 1.68
N ASP A 224 1.16 4.09 1.44
CA ASP A 224 0.45 3.95 0.16
C ASP A 224 1.36 3.85 -1.07
N ILE A 225 2.49 3.15 -0.93
CA ILE A 225 3.54 3.10 -1.95
C ILE A 225 3.09 2.19 -3.11
N CYS A 226 2.93 2.77 -4.29
CA CYS A 226 2.50 2.06 -5.49
C CYS A 226 3.54 2.19 -6.61
N PHE A 227 3.72 1.11 -7.37
CA PHE A 227 4.56 1.07 -8.56
C PHE A 227 3.70 0.62 -9.74
N ILE A 228 3.64 1.45 -10.79
CA ILE A 228 3.04 1.08 -12.07
C ILE A 228 4.18 0.87 -13.06
N ASP A 229 4.26 -0.34 -13.61
CA ASP A 229 5.27 -0.67 -14.60
C ASP A 229 5.01 0.06 -15.92
N LEU A 230 5.97 0.88 -16.35
CA LEU A 230 5.95 1.59 -17.62
C LEU A 230 6.91 0.98 -18.65
N THR A 231 7.62 -0.11 -18.31
CA THR A 231 8.71 -0.69 -19.10
C THR A 231 8.31 -0.93 -20.55
N THR A 232 7.24 -1.67 -20.82
CA THR A 232 6.81 -1.98 -22.19
C THR A 232 6.57 -0.72 -23.01
N GLY A 233 5.84 0.25 -22.43
CA GLY A 233 5.52 1.49 -23.11
C GLY A 233 6.75 2.37 -23.33
N TRP A 234 7.67 2.43 -22.36
CA TRP A 234 8.92 3.16 -22.48
C TRP A 234 9.87 2.52 -23.48
N THR A 235 9.97 1.19 -23.53
CA THR A 235 10.77 0.47 -24.53
C THR A 235 10.29 0.79 -25.94
N SER A 236 8.97 0.78 -26.19
CA SER A 236 8.40 1.21 -27.47
C SER A 236 8.71 2.67 -27.77
N TRP A 237 8.52 3.57 -26.80
CA TRP A 237 8.76 5.00 -26.96
C TRP A 237 10.22 5.33 -27.30
N VAL A 238 11.19 4.77 -26.57
CA VAL A 238 12.62 5.05 -26.81
C VAL A 238 13.10 4.47 -28.13
N LYS A 239 12.56 3.32 -28.54
CA LYS A 239 12.81 2.73 -29.86
C LYS A 239 12.30 3.63 -30.98
N GLU A 240 11.05 4.07 -30.90
CA GLU A 240 10.46 4.98 -31.88
C GLU A 240 11.21 6.32 -31.93
N ARG A 241 11.54 6.90 -30.77
CA ARG A 241 12.33 8.14 -30.68
C ARG A 241 13.68 8.00 -31.36
N TYR A 242 14.39 6.89 -31.12
CA TYR A 242 15.67 6.62 -31.76
C TYR A 242 15.52 6.50 -33.27
N GLN A 243 14.56 5.68 -33.74
CA GLN A 243 14.31 5.47 -35.17
C GLN A 243 13.95 6.78 -35.89
N ASN A 244 13.03 7.57 -35.33
CA ASN A 244 12.62 8.86 -35.90
C ASN A 244 13.80 9.83 -35.94
N PHE A 245 14.63 9.86 -34.89
CA PHE A 245 15.81 10.74 -34.87
C PHE A 245 16.82 10.38 -35.96
N ILE A 246 17.12 9.09 -36.16
CA ILE A 246 18.01 8.62 -37.23
C ILE A 246 17.44 8.95 -38.62
N GLN A 247 16.15 8.77 -38.83
CA GLN A 247 15.49 9.13 -40.10
C GLN A 247 15.56 10.63 -40.38
N SER A 248 15.58 11.46 -39.33
CA SER A 248 15.70 12.92 -39.43
C SER A 248 17.14 13.43 -39.62
N LYS A 249 18.13 12.57 -39.90
CA LYS A 249 19.56 12.95 -39.95
C LYS A 249 19.83 14.22 -40.74
N ASN A 250 19.38 14.29 -42.00
CA ASN A 250 19.69 15.42 -42.88
C ASN A 250 19.15 16.75 -42.33
N GLU A 251 17.92 16.74 -41.80
CA GLU A 251 17.31 17.92 -41.18
C GLU A 251 18.00 18.30 -39.86
N SER A 252 18.30 17.31 -39.03
CA SER A 252 18.98 17.50 -37.76
C SER A 252 20.40 18.06 -37.94
N VAL A 253 21.18 17.52 -38.88
CA VAL A 253 22.53 18.03 -39.19
C VAL A 253 22.44 19.45 -39.76
N ARG A 254 21.50 19.71 -40.67
CA ARG A 254 21.29 21.06 -41.21
C ARG A 254 20.93 22.08 -40.13
N THR A 255 20.18 21.68 -39.12
CA THR A 255 19.66 22.58 -38.08
C THR A 255 20.61 22.74 -36.90
N PHE A 256 21.28 21.66 -36.49
CA PHE A 256 22.01 21.59 -35.24
C PHE A 256 23.51 21.28 -35.41
N GLY A 257 23.98 20.94 -36.61
CA GLY A 257 25.35 20.52 -36.87
C GLY A 257 25.59 19.02 -36.73
N GLU A 258 26.69 18.54 -37.34
CA GLU A 258 27.00 17.11 -37.39
C GLU A 258 27.42 16.53 -36.04
N ASP A 259 28.21 17.27 -35.25
CA ASP A 259 28.66 16.81 -33.93
C ASP A 259 27.50 16.67 -32.94
N VAL A 260 26.59 17.66 -32.90
CA VAL A 260 25.39 17.60 -32.07
C VAL A 260 24.49 16.44 -32.47
N TYR A 261 24.34 16.18 -33.78
CA TYR A 261 23.62 15.02 -34.27
C TYR A 261 24.27 13.71 -33.80
N ASN A 262 25.59 13.57 -33.98
CA ASN A 262 26.33 12.36 -33.62
C ASN A 262 26.25 12.08 -32.11
N HIS A 263 26.44 13.10 -31.27
CA HIS A 263 26.31 12.97 -29.82
C HIS A 263 24.90 12.54 -29.39
N ARG A 264 23.85 13.19 -29.93
CA ARG A 264 22.45 12.84 -29.63
C ARG A 264 22.07 11.46 -30.14
N SER A 265 22.55 11.09 -31.33
CA SER A 265 22.34 9.78 -31.94
C SER A 265 22.91 8.68 -31.06
N HIS A 266 24.14 8.87 -30.58
CA HIS A 266 24.79 7.94 -29.66
C HIS A 266 24.00 7.81 -28.35
N PHE A 267 23.64 8.93 -27.72
CA PHE A 267 22.84 8.91 -26.49
C PHE A 267 21.50 8.18 -26.66
N TYR A 268 20.75 8.47 -27.73
CA TYR A 268 19.48 7.79 -27.99
C TYR A 268 19.65 6.29 -28.29
N GLN A 269 20.73 5.91 -28.98
CA GLN A 269 21.07 4.51 -29.21
C GLN A 269 21.35 3.80 -27.88
N THR A 270 22.14 4.41 -26.99
CA THR A 270 22.46 3.84 -25.68
C THR A 270 21.19 3.61 -24.86
N ILE A 271 20.30 4.60 -24.78
CA ILE A 271 19.02 4.43 -24.07
C ILE A 271 18.16 3.33 -24.71
N HIS A 272 18.06 3.29 -26.04
CA HIS A 272 17.31 2.25 -26.74
C HIS A 272 17.85 0.85 -26.41
N ASN A 273 19.17 0.66 -26.49
CA ASN A 273 19.82 -0.63 -26.21
C ASN A 273 19.63 -1.07 -24.75
N LEU A 274 19.70 -0.12 -23.80
CA LEU A 274 19.48 -0.42 -22.38
C LEU A 274 18.06 -0.96 -22.13
N PHE A 275 17.03 -0.32 -22.69
CA PHE A 275 15.64 -0.79 -22.57
C PHE A 275 15.37 -2.07 -23.37
N GLU A 276 16.01 -2.26 -24.53
CA GLU A 276 15.89 -3.49 -25.31
C GLU A 276 16.48 -4.71 -24.58
N SER A 277 17.52 -4.50 -23.77
CA SER A 277 18.12 -5.57 -22.95
C SER A 277 17.21 -6.08 -21.82
N LEU A 278 16.11 -5.38 -21.52
CA LEU A 278 15.16 -5.63 -20.43
C LEU A 278 15.75 -5.60 -19.00
N ASN A 279 17.03 -5.31 -18.83
CA ASN A 279 17.68 -5.21 -17.51
C ASN A 279 17.24 -3.95 -16.74
N ILE A 280 16.91 -2.89 -17.48
CA ILE A 280 16.28 -1.68 -16.93
C ILE A 280 14.85 -1.57 -17.43
N GLY A 281 14.02 -0.90 -16.63
CA GLY A 281 12.64 -0.62 -16.92
C GLY A 281 12.24 0.78 -16.48
N GLY A 282 10.98 1.11 -16.75
CA GLY A 282 10.36 2.35 -16.31
C GLY A 282 9.35 2.08 -15.21
N SER A 283 9.24 3.00 -14.25
CA SER A 283 8.16 2.96 -13.28
C SER A 283 7.58 4.34 -13.06
N LEU A 284 6.27 4.39 -12.98
CA LEU A 284 5.58 5.41 -12.21
C LEU A 284 5.54 4.93 -10.76
N ILE A 285 5.85 5.84 -9.85
CA ILE A 285 5.94 5.58 -8.41
C ILE A 285 5.12 6.64 -7.70
N THR A 286 4.18 6.21 -6.87
CA THR A 286 3.44 7.10 -5.97
C THR A 286 3.61 6.67 -4.52
N ALA A 287 3.56 7.66 -3.63
CA ALA A 287 3.61 7.44 -2.19
C ALA A 287 2.96 8.63 -1.47
N ARG A 288 2.53 8.44 -0.23
CA ARG A 288 1.85 9.46 0.58
C ARG A 288 2.60 9.72 1.88
N LYS A 289 2.75 11.00 2.25
CA LYS A 289 3.13 11.36 3.60
C LYS A 289 1.90 11.14 4.49
N PRO A 290 1.96 10.24 5.49
CA PRO A 290 0.81 9.99 6.34
C PRO A 290 0.37 11.30 7.01
N CYS A 291 -0.94 11.49 7.16
CA CYS A 291 -1.41 12.53 8.07
C CYS A 291 -0.89 12.18 9.46
N GLN A 292 -0.37 13.16 10.22
CA GLN A 292 -0.24 12.90 11.65
C GLN A 292 -1.63 12.54 12.13
N SER A 293 -1.72 11.52 12.99
CA SER A 293 -2.99 11.22 13.62
C SER A 293 -3.39 12.47 14.39
N LYS A 294 -4.29 13.28 13.79
CA LYS A 294 -5.03 14.26 14.57
C LYS A 294 -5.81 13.40 15.54
N THR A 295 -5.32 13.32 16.78
CA THR A 295 -6.09 12.83 17.90
C THR A 295 -7.17 13.87 18.13
N THR A 296 -8.16 13.92 17.23
CA THR A 296 -9.45 14.46 17.59
C THR A 296 -9.88 13.59 18.76
N GLN A 297 -10.00 14.19 19.94
CA GLN A 297 -10.84 13.60 20.98
C GLN A 297 -12.19 13.37 20.32
N VAL A 298 -12.42 12.13 19.91
CA VAL A 298 -13.76 11.68 19.57
C VAL A 298 -14.55 11.95 20.85
N PRO A 299 -15.61 12.79 20.81
CA PRO A 299 -16.34 13.14 22.02
C PRO A 299 -16.70 11.87 22.78
N ASP A 300 -16.57 11.86 24.10
CA ASP A 300 -16.88 10.66 24.91
C ASP A 300 -18.27 10.09 24.59
N ALA A 301 -19.20 10.96 24.18
CA ALA A 301 -20.53 10.62 23.68
C ALA A 301 -20.55 9.58 22.53
N TYR A 302 -19.50 9.52 21.70
CA TYR A 302 -19.38 8.59 20.58
C TYR A 302 -18.93 7.18 21.03
N PHE A 303 -18.30 7.06 22.20
CA PHE A 303 -17.96 5.79 22.85
C PHE A 303 -18.96 5.39 23.94
N SER A 304 -19.81 6.31 24.39
CA SER A 304 -20.80 6.04 25.44
C SER A 304 -22.03 5.27 24.95
N VAL A 305 -22.35 5.34 23.65
CA VAL A 305 -23.44 4.55 23.06
C VAL A 305 -23.00 3.10 22.99
N ARG A 306 -23.77 2.23 23.65
CA ARG A 306 -23.56 0.79 23.68
C ARG A 306 -24.68 0.10 22.91
N THR A 307 -24.32 -0.84 22.06
CA THR A 307 -25.25 -1.66 21.29
C THR A 307 -25.32 -3.05 21.91
N PRO A 308 -26.52 -3.56 22.26
CA PRO A 308 -26.70 -4.94 22.64
C PRO A 308 -26.27 -5.89 21.52
N VAL A 309 -25.43 -6.86 21.85
CA VAL A 309 -24.89 -7.85 20.92
C VAL A 309 -25.08 -9.23 21.52
N TYR A 310 -25.62 -10.13 20.71
CA TYR A 310 -25.53 -11.56 20.91
C TYR A 310 -24.69 -12.18 19.80
N SER A 311 -23.65 -12.93 20.14
CA SER A 311 -22.88 -13.71 19.17
C SER A 311 -22.64 -15.10 19.71
N GLU A 312 -22.98 -16.10 18.91
CA GLU A 312 -22.74 -17.50 19.22
C GLU A 312 -22.00 -18.13 18.04
N GLN A 313 -20.81 -18.65 18.30
CA GLN A 313 -19.87 -19.12 17.30
C GLN A 313 -19.44 -20.56 17.60
N TYR A 314 -19.33 -21.38 16.56
CA TYR A 314 -18.92 -22.76 16.63
C TYR A 314 -17.84 -23.07 15.60
N HIS A 315 -16.78 -23.75 16.02
CA HIS A 315 -15.72 -24.24 15.13
C HIS A 315 -15.52 -25.73 15.40
N PHE A 316 -15.65 -26.59 14.39
CA PHE A 316 -15.43 -28.03 14.50
C PHE A 316 -14.30 -28.46 13.58
N PHE A 317 -13.23 -29.00 14.17
CA PHE A 317 -12.15 -29.66 13.42
C PHE A 317 -12.49 -31.15 13.28
N LEU A 318 -12.68 -31.60 12.05
CA LEU A 318 -13.09 -32.97 11.71
C LEU A 318 -11.88 -33.91 11.70
N GLU A 319 -12.16 -35.21 11.77
CA GLU A 319 -11.15 -36.28 11.77
C GLU A 319 -10.24 -36.27 10.53
N ASP A 320 -10.77 -35.88 9.36
CA ASP A 320 -9.99 -35.69 8.13
C ASP A 320 -9.15 -34.40 8.09
N GLY A 321 -9.21 -33.59 9.15
CA GLY A 321 -8.54 -32.31 9.27
C GLY A 321 -9.30 -31.14 8.65
N SER A 322 -10.48 -31.33 8.08
CA SER A 322 -11.32 -30.22 7.61
C SER A 322 -11.94 -29.43 8.78
N LEU A 323 -12.42 -28.23 8.48
CA LEU A 323 -13.04 -27.30 9.41
C LEU A 323 -14.48 -27.01 8.97
N VAL A 324 -15.40 -27.01 9.94
CA VAL A 324 -16.70 -26.34 9.83
C VAL A 324 -16.75 -25.19 10.82
N ALA A 325 -17.01 -23.97 10.35
CA ALA A 325 -17.21 -22.78 11.16
C ALA A 325 -18.64 -22.27 10.99
N LEU A 326 -19.34 -21.98 12.10
CA LEU A 326 -20.69 -21.42 12.11
C LEU A 326 -20.75 -20.23 13.05
N ARG A 327 -21.58 -19.24 12.69
CA ARG A 327 -21.86 -18.08 13.54
C ARG A 327 -23.30 -17.67 13.41
N TYR A 328 -23.92 -17.44 14.56
CA TYR A 328 -25.11 -16.63 14.71
C TYR A 328 -24.72 -15.32 15.40
N PHE A 329 -25.13 -14.20 14.81
CA PHE A 329 -24.79 -12.85 15.27
C PHE A 329 -26.03 -11.97 15.21
N GLN A 330 -26.29 -11.23 16.29
CA GLN A 330 -27.47 -10.40 16.42
C GLN A 330 -27.16 -9.10 17.14
N THR A 331 -27.71 -8.02 16.61
CA THR A 331 -27.90 -6.71 17.26
C THR A 331 -29.38 -6.33 17.14
N GLU A 332 -29.75 -5.13 17.60
CA GLU A 332 -31.10 -4.59 17.36
C GLU A 332 -31.41 -4.40 15.85
N THR A 333 -30.40 -4.10 15.04
CA THR A 333 -30.57 -3.74 13.62
C THR A 333 -30.14 -4.84 12.65
N LEU A 334 -29.42 -5.85 13.13
CA LEU A 334 -28.86 -6.93 12.31
C LEU A 334 -29.13 -8.29 12.94
N GLN A 335 -29.60 -9.23 12.13
CA GLN A 335 -29.57 -10.66 12.42
C GLN A 335 -28.78 -11.32 11.29
N HIS A 336 -27.70 -12.01 11.63
CA HIS A 336 -26.76 -12.59 10.68
C HIS A 336 -26.40 -14.02 11.06
N TYR A 337 -26.44 -14.87 10.05
CA TYR A 337 -26.04 -16.26 10.05
C TYR A 337 -24.96 -16.46 8.99
N SER A 338 -23.91 -17.18 9.36
CA SER A 338 -22.90 -17.66 8.42
C SER A 338 -22.43 -19.05 8.77
N ALA A 339 -22.14 -19.85 7.75
CA ALA A 339 -21.51 -21.16 7.87
C ALA A 339 -20.51 -21.38 6.73
N TRP A 340 -19.35 -21.94 7.06
CA TRP A 340 -18.23 -22.12 6.14
C TRP A 340 -17.58 -23.48 6.39
N TRP A 341 -17.27 -24.20 5.31
CA TRP A 341 -16.48 -25.44 5.35
C TRP A 341 -15.20 -25.29 4.53
N CYS A 342 -14.10 -25.86 5.02
CA CYS A 342 -12.82 -25.87 4.32
C CYS A 342 -11.97 -27.09 4.70
N ASP A 343 -11.30 -27.72 3.74
CA ASP A 343 -10.32 -28.78 3.98
C ASP A 343 -8.86 -28.29 3.95
N THR A 344 -7.93 -29.17 4.30
CA THR A 344 -6.49 -28.86 4.32
C THR A 344 -5.82 -28.91 2.93
N GLN A 345 -6.55 -29.30 1.89
CA GLN A 345 -6.08 -29.27 0.50
C GLN A 345 -6.40 -27.93 -0.18
N GLY A 346 -7.22 -27.11 0.49
CA GLY A 346 -7.63 -25.78 0.07
C GLY A 346 -8.95 -25.74 -0.69
N HIS A 347 -9.73 -26.83 -0.67
CA HIS A 347 -11.12 -26.76 -1.06
C HIS A 347 -11.91 -26.04 0.04
N SER A 348 -12.78 -25.11 -0.38
CA SER A 348 -13.52 -24.21 0.49
C SER A 348 -14.91 -24.02 -0.06
N ARG A 349 -15.92 -23.97 0.82
CA ARG A 349 -17.32 -23.77 0.45
C ARG A 349 -18.02 -22.89 1.48
N GLU A 350 -18.56 -21.76 1.03
CA GLU A 350 -19.56 -21.02 1.80
C GLU A 350 -20.86 -21.85 1.82
N LEU A 351 -21.31 -22.22 3.02
CA LEU A 351 -22.53 -23.00 3.21
C LEU A 351 -23.73 -22.09 3.42
N LEU A 352 -23.52 -20.97 4.11
CA LEU A 352 -24.52 -19.95 4.39
C LEU A 352 -23.84 -18.61 4.61
N ASN A 353 -24.42 -17.55 4.06
CA ASN A 353 -24.11 -16.18 4.42
C ASN A 353 -25.36 -15.32 4.17
N THR A 354 -25.85 -14.69 5.23
CA THR A 354 -27.08 -13.88 5.18
C THR A 354 -26.79 -12.39 5.11
N SER A 355 -25.52 -12.00 4.99
CA SER A 355 -25.17 -10.62 4.69
C SER A 355 -25.91 -10.16 3.44
N GLU A 356 -26.47 -8.95 3.50
CA GLU A 356 -27.24 -8.35 2.40
C GLU A 356 -28.57 -9.03 2.07
N ASN A 357 -29.07 -9.97 2.87
CA ASN A 357 -30.41 -10.55 2.70
C ASN A 357 -31.43 -9.94 3.67
N LYS A 358 -32.68 -9.74 3.20
CA LYS A 358 -33.83 -9.46 4.08
C LYS A 358 -34.44 -10.80 4.50
N CYS A 359 -33.99 -11.40 5.59
CA CYS A 359 -34.63 -12.64 6.06
C CYS A 359 -34.98 -12.58 7.54
N SER A 360 -36.14 -13.15 7.87
CA SER A 360 -36.73 -13.20 9.21
C SER A 360 -36.80 -14.61 9.79
N GLU A 361 -36.38 -15.63 9.04
CA GLU A 361 -36.47 -17.04 9.45
C GLU A 361 -35.11 -17.56 9.97
N PRO A 362 -35.09 -18.46 10.97
CA PRO A 362 -33.86 -19.01 11.50
C PRO A 362 -33.21 -19.99 10.52
N HIS A 363 -32.03 -19.62 10.00
CA HIS A 363 -31.22 -20.44 9.09
C HIS A 363 -30.38 -21.50 9.81
N ILE A 364 -29.93 -21.19 11.03
CA ILE A 364 -29.22 -22.13 11.92
C ILE A 364 -30.11 -22.44 13.11
N GLN A 365 -30.49 -23.71 13.27
CA GLN A 365 -31.21 -24.20 14.44
C GLN A 365 -30.22 -24.75 15.45
N ILE A 366 -30.16 -24.15 16.65
CA ILE A 366 -29.29 -24.57 17.75
C ILE A 366 -30.19 -24.99 18.91
N ILE A 367 -30.17 -26.27 19.27
CA ILE A 367 -30.91 -26.83 20.41
C ILE A 367 -29.89 -27.41 21.37
N LYS A 368 -29.74 -26.86 22.57
CA LYS A 368 -28.72 -27.30 23.52
C LYS A 368 -29.19 -27.20 24.98
N ASP A 369 -28.54 -28.00 25.81
CA ASP A 369 -28.54 -27.88 27.27
C ASP A 369 -27.10 -27.65 27.77
N ASP A 370 -26.88 -27.71 29.08
CA ASP A 370 -25.56 -27.45 29.69
C ASP A 370 -24.50 -28.50 29.32
N CYS A 371 -24.92 -29.68 28.83
CA CYS A 371 -24.06 -30.84 28.61
C CYS A 371 -23.95 -31.24 27.14
N SER A 372 -24.89 -30.85 26.29
CA SER A 372 -24.98 -31.30 24.91
C SER A 372 -25.78 -30.36 24.03
N GLY A 373 -25.66 -30.52 22.71
CA GLY A 373 -26.47 -29.79 21.77
C GLY A 373 -26.50 -30.40 20.38
N LYS A 374 -27.43 -29.87 19.58
CA LYS A 374 -27.63 -30.19 18.18
C LYS A 374 -27.72 -28.92 17.35
N ILE A 375 -26.99 -28.89 16.25
CA ILE A 375 -27.00 -27.81 15.25
C ILE A 375 -27.53 -28.38 13.95
N ARG A 376 -28.43 -27.66 13.28
CA ARG A 376 -28.89 -27.94 11.91
C ARG A 376 -28.85 -26.68 11.08
N LEU A 377 -28.33 -26.79 9.86
CA LEU A 377 -28.40 -25.74 8.85
C LEU A 377 -29.61 -26.02 7.94
N ALA A 378 -30.54 -25.07 7.79
CA ALA A 378 -31.78 -25.31 7.07
C ALA A 378 -31.56 -25.46 5.54
N GLU A 379 -30.54 -24.79 5.02
CA GLU A 379 -30.21 -24.70 3.60
C GLU A 379 -29.38 -25.88 3.09
N THR A 380 -28.84 -26.70 4.01
CA THR A 380 -27.97 -27.81 3.68
C THR A 380 -28.35 -29.06 4.48
N ASP A 381 -27.67 -30.17 4.20
CA ASP A 381 -27.77 -31.42 4.96
C ASP A 381 -26.79 -31.48 6.15
N LEU A 382 -26.35 -30.32 6.66
CA LEU A 382 -25.41 -30.25 7.76
C LEU A 382 -26.14 -30.43 9.09
N GLU A 383 -25.83 -31.53 9.80
CA GLU A 383 -26.24 -31.76 11.18
C GLU A 383 -25.01 -32.01 12.06
N ILE A 384 -25.00 -31.40 13.25
CA ILE A 384 -23.94 -31.60 14.23
C ILE A 384 -24.57 -31.93 15.59
N ASP A 385 -24.26 -33.10 16.14
CA ASP A 385 -24.54 -33.41 17.55
C ASP A 385 -23.24 -33.22 18.34
N PHE A 386 -23.29 -32.62 19.53
CA PHE A 386 -22.08 -32.42 20.34
C PHE A 386 -22.34 -32.57 21.84
N GLN A 387 -21.29 -32.91 22.58
CA GLN A 387 -21.24 -32.88 24.04
C GLN A 387 -20.24 -31.82 24.52
N VAL A 388 -20.60 -31.09 25.57
CA VAL A 388 -19.76 -30.06 26.20
C VAL A 388 -18.85 -30.74 27.22
N ALA A 389 -17.58 -30.92 26.89
CA ALA A 389 -16.61 -31.56 27.80
C ALA A 389 -15.98 -30.56 28.79
N THR A 390 -15.94 -29.27 28.44
CA THR A 390 -15.35 -28.22 29.27
C THR A 390 -16.04 -26.91 28.98
N GLN A 391 -16.41 -26.18 30.04
CA GLN A 391 -16.97 -24.84 29.96
C GLN A 391 -16.24 -23.89 30.91
N LEU A 392 -16.01 -22.68 30.43
CA LEU A 392 -15.41 -21.59 31.17
C LEU A 392 -16.28 -20.36 30.99
N SER A 393 -16.44 -19.59 32.05
CA SER A 393 -17.13 -18.32 32.01
C SER A 393 -16.37 -17.26 32.78
N TRP A 394 -16.32 -16.04 32.25
CA TRP A 394 -15.73 -14.90 32.95
C TRP A 394 -16.30 -13.59 32.40
N GLY A 395 -16.27 -12.53 33.21
CA GLY A 395 -16.76 -11.20 32.79
C GLY A 395 -15.81 -10.49 31.82
N VAL A 396 -16.36 -9.58 31.02
CA VAL A 396 -15.55 -8.64 30.22
C VAL A 396 -15.20 -7.44 31.09
N PRO A 397 -13.91 -7.06 31.26
CA PRO A 397 -13.50 -5.99 32.16
C PRO A 397 -14.19 -4.62 31.94
N ALA A 398 -14.69 -4.36 30.72
CA ALA A 398 -15.28 -3.10 30.30
C ALA A 398 -16.77 -2.91 30.66
N GLU A 399 -17.44 -3.91 31.27
CA GLU A 399 -18.90 -3.91 31.49
C GLU A 399 -19.28 -4.49 32.85
N LYS A 400 -19.94 -3.68 33.70
CA LYS A 400 -20.45 -4.14 35.01
C LYS A 400 -21.77 -4.91 34.92
N GLU A 401 -22.41 -4.93 33.75
CA GLU A 401 -23.78 -5.45 33.53
C GLU A 401 -23.87 -6.53 32.44
N SER A 402 -22.76 -7.03 31.88
CA SER A 402 -22.81 -8.06 30.83
C SER A 402 -23.01 -9.47 31.41
N HIS A 403 -23.67 -10.34 30.64
CA HIS A 403 -23.60 -11.78 30.89
C HIS A 403 -22.13 -12.24 30.77
N PRO A 404 -21.70 -13.26 31.53
CA PRO A 404 -20.33 -13.75 31.43
C PRO A 404 -20.10 -14.33 30.04
N VAL A 405 -18.93 -14.07 29.46
CA VAL A 405 -18.54 -14.69 28.19
C VAL A 405 -18.34 -16.17 28.42
N ILE A 406 -19.01 -16.99 27.62
CA ILE A 406 -18.92 -18.44 27.73
C ILE A 406 -17.97 -18.95 26.66
N HIS A 407 -16.99 -19.74 27.08
CA HIS A 407 -16.10 -20.49 26.21
C HIS A 407 -16.25 -21.97 26.53
N GLN A 408 -16.55 -22.75 25.50
CA GLN A 408 -16.58 -24.21 25.57
C GLN A 408 -15.45 -24.73 24.68
N PRO A 409 -14.20 -24.78 25.19
CA PRO A 409 -13.04 -25.02 24.34
C PRO A 409 -12.97 -26.45 23.81
N GLN A 410 -13.72 -27.39 24.40
CA GLN A 410 -13.76 -28.78 23.99
C GLN A 410 -15.22 -29.25 23.88
N LEU A 411 -15.72 -29.27 22.66
CA LEU A 411 -16.93 -29.98 22.27
C LEU A 411 -16.53 -31.32 21.63
N LEU A 412 -17.20 -32.40 22.00
CA LEU A 412 -17.05 -33.69 21.33
C LEU A 412 -18.20 -33.84 20.37
N GLY A 413 -17.92 -33.68 19.07
CA GLY A 413 -18.92 -33.56 18.01
C GLY A 413 -19.00 -34.77 17.09
N THR A 414 -20.18 -34.99 16.53
CA THR A 414 -20.42 -35.83 15.34
C THR A 414 -21.02 -34.94 14.26
N VAL A 415 -20.28 -34.72 13.17
CA VAL A 415 -20.67 -33.88 12.03
C VAL A 415 -21.18 -34.78 10.91
N ARG A 416 -22.38 -34.51 10.40
CA ARG A 416 -22.98 -35.18 9.25
C ARG A 416 -23.21 -34.17 8.14
N MET A 417 -22.72 -34.45 6.95
CA MET A 417 -22.87 -33.60 5.77
C MET A 417 -22.87 -34.51 4.53
N GLY A 418 -23.95 -34.50 3.77
CA GLY A 418 -24.20 -35.49 2.72
C GLY A 418 -24.20 -36.92 3.23
N ASN A 419 -23.48 -37.80 2.53
CA ASN A 419 -23.32 -39.20 2.91
C ASN A 419 -22.14 -39.43 3.88
N GLN A 420 -21.52 -38.37 4.38
CA GLN A 420 -20.37 -38.47 5.27
C GLN A 420 -20.77 -38.18 6.72
N THR A 421 -20.23 -38.98 7.64
CA THR A 421 -20.33 -38.77 9.08
C THR A 421 -18.92 -38.85 9.65
N GLN A 422 -18.51 -37.83 10.39
CA GLN A 422 -17.17 -37.73 10.98
C GLN A 422 -17.26 -37.32 12.44
N THR A 423 -16.30 -37.79 13.23
CA THR A 423 -16.08 -37.24 14.56
C THR A 423 -15.37 -35.89 14.46
N ALA A 424 -15.57 -35.02 15.45
CA ALA A 424 -14.94 -33.70 15.48
C ALA A 424 -14.62 -33.24 16.90
N VAL A 425 -13.56 -32.45 17.03
CA VAL A 425 -13.31 -31.65 18.23
C VAL A 425 -13.74 -30.22 17.95
N GLY A 426 -14.73 -29.76 18.70
CA GLY A 426 -15.33 -28.47 18.53
C GLY A 426 -14.98 -27.46 19.61
N TYR A 427 -15.34 -26.23 19.34
CA TYR A 427 -15.19 -25.08 20.21
C TYR A 427 -16.42 -24.20 20.06
N CYS A 428 -16.96 -23.71 21.18
CA CYS A 428 -17.99 -22.68 21.18
C CYS A 428 -17.56 -21.44 21.96
N LYS A 429 -17.99 -20.29 21.47
CA LYS A 429 -17.80 -18.98 22.10
C LYS A 429 -19.10 -18.20 22.02
N ILE A 430 -19.59 -17.75 23.16
CA ILE A 430 -20.86 -17.02 23.31
C ILE A 430 -20.59 -15.68 23.97
N TYR A 431 -21.04 -14.62 23.31
CA TYR A 431 -21.00 -13.25 23.79
C TYR A 431 -22.42 -12.72 23.89
N GLU A 432 -22.77 -12.21 25.06
CA GLU A 432 -24.03 -11.48 25.29
C GLU A 432 -23.72 -10.27 26.16
N GLY A 433 -23.78 -9.07 25.58
CA GLY A 433 -23.33 -7.85 26.25
C GLY A 433 -23.65 -6.58 25.46
N SER A 434 -23.23 -5.43 25.98
CA SER A 434 -23.57 -4.11 25.41
C SER A 434 -22.29 -3.36 25.04
N TYR A 435 -21.84 -3.58 23.80
CA TYR A 435 -20.53 -3.16 23.33
C TYR A 435 -20.54 -1.74 22.77
N PRO A 436 -19.44 -0.98 22.91
CA PRO A 436 -19.30 0.33 22.26
C PRO A 436 -19.36 0.20 20.73
N LYS A 437 -19.74 1.29 20.07
CA LYS A 437 -19.94 1.37 18.61
C LYS A 437 -18.78 0.82 17.79
N PHE A 438 -17.54 0.94 18.24
CA PHE A 438 -16.38 0.46 17.50
C PHE A 438 -15.77 -0.76 18.16
N TRP A 439 -15.42 -1.74 17.34
CA TRP A 439 -14.67 -2.89 17.79
C TRP A 439 -13.63 -3.33 16.76
N GLY A 440 -12.59 -3.97 17.26
CA GLY A 440 -11.54 -4.57 16.45
C GLY A 440 -10.96 -5.72 17.23
N TYR A 441 -10.95 -6.91 16.67
CA TYR A 441 -10.42 -8.07 17.37
C TYR A 441 -9.74 -9.06 16.44
N HIS A 442 -8.67 -9.66 16.96
CA HIS A 442 -8.07 -10.88 16.46
C HIS A 442 -8.35 -11.99 17.45
N PHE A 443 -8.95 -13.08 16.97
CA PHE A 443 -9.19 -14.28 17.74
C PHE A 443 -8.52 -15.46 17.04
N VAL A 444 -7.88 -16.32 17.81
CA VAL A 444 -7.23 -17.53 17.32
C VAL A 444 -7.77 -18.70 18.11
N HIS A 445 -8.16 -19.75 17.40
CA HIS A 445 -8.47 -21.06 17.97
C HIS A 445 -7.63 -22.12 17.27
N ALA A 446 -6.73 -22.75 18.01
CA ALA A 446 -5.81 -23.77 17.51
C ALA A 446 -6.05 -25.11 18.20
N PHE A 447 -5.98 -26.18 17.41
CA PHE A 447 -6.14 -27.55 17.87
C PHE A 447 -4.90 -28.38 17.51
N PHE A 448 -4.37 -29.05 18.54
CA PHE A 448 -3.22 -29.95 18.46
C PHE A 448 -3.65 -31.33 18.96
N PRO A 449 -3.87 -32.32 18.08
CA PRO A 449 -4.51 -33.59 18.43
C PRO A 449 -3.90 -34.32 19.64
N ASN A 450 -2.58 -34.25 19.79
CA ASN A 450 -1.83 -34.96 20.82
C ASN A 450 -1.31 -34.04 21.94
N TYR A 451 -1.77 -32.79 22.01
CA TYR A 451 -1.26 -31.82 22.96
C TYR A 451 -2.37 -31.00 23.63
N GLY A 452 -3.24 -30.35 22.86
CA GLY A 452 -4.21 -29.47 23.48
C GLY A 452 -4.94 -28.53 22.54
N ILE A 453 -5.79 -27.71 23.14
CA ILE A 453 -6.54 -26.65 22.49
C ILE A 453 -6.05 -25.31 23.02
N ILE A 454 -5.70 -24.40 22.13
CA ILE A 454 -5.31 -23.04 22.46
C ILE A 454 -6.36 -22.10 21.91
N TRP A 455 -6.81 -21.15 22.72
CA TRP A 455 -7.58 -20.02 22.23
C TRP A 455 -7.06 -18.73 22.82
N SER A 456 -6.97 -17.71 21.97
CA SER A 456 -6.38 -16.43 22.33
C SER A 456 -7.09 -15.30 21.62
N ALA A 457 -7.22 -14.17 22.29
CA ALA A 457 -7.75 -12.95 21.72
C ALA A 457 -6.80 -11.77 21.96
N ASP A 458 -6.80 -10.84 21.01
CA ASP A 458 -6.35 -9.46 21.16
C ASP A 458 -7.44 -8.57 20.58
N ALA A 459 -8.24 -7.95 21.45
CA ALA A 459 -9.45 -7.21 21.11
C ALA A 459 -9.42 -5.80 21.68
N THR A 460 -10.08 -4.89 20.99
CA THR A 460 -10.36 -3.52 21.40
C THR A 460 -11.85 -3.28 21.22
N PHE A 461 -12.52 -2.86 22.29
CA PHE A 461 -13.91 -2.43 22.26
C PHE A 461 -13.96 -0.98 22.70
N GLY A 462 -14.25 -0.07 21.78
CA GLY A 462 -14.14 1.37 22.01
C GLY A 462 -12.68 1.73 22.33
N GLN A 463 -12.43 2.16 23.56
CA GLN A 463 -11.08 2.48 24.06
C GLN A 463 -10.47 1.36 24.91
N GLU A 464 -11.28 0.37 25.30
CA GLU A 464 -10.87 -0.67 26.24
C GLU A 464 -10.17 -1.82 25.51
N LYS A 465 -8.98 -2.18 25.98
CA LYS A 465 -8.24 -3.33 25.50
C LYS A 465 -8.64 -4.58 26.27
N TYR A 466 -8.84 -5.68 25.56
CA TYR A 466 -9.18 -6.97 26.12
C TYR A 466 -8.43 -8.10 25.40
N ASN A 467 -7.52 -8.77 26.11
CA ASN A 467 -6.67 -9.79 25.53
C ASN A 467 -6.47 -10.95 26.50
N TYR A 468 -6.38 -12.17 25.98
CA TYR A 468 -6.08 -13.37 26.76
C TYR A 468 -5.39 -14.44 25.91
N PHE A 469 -4.73 -15.38 26.58
CA PHE A 469 -4.24 -16.62 25.98
C PHE A 469 -4.52 -17.76 26.96
N LYS A 470 -5.21 -18.81 26.49
CA LYS A 470 -5.56 -19.97 27.31
C LYS A 470 -5.22 -21.25 26.59
N LEU A 471 -4.73 -22.23 27.34
CA LEU A 471 -4.37 -23.56 26.85
C LEU A 471 -5.11 -24.59 27.70
N LEU A 472 -5.94 -25.41 27.07
CA LEU A 472 -6.45 -26.65 27.64
C LEU A 472 -5.53 -27.78 27.19
N ASN A 473 -4.73 -28.33 28.12
CA ASN A 473 -3.87 -29.47 27.83
C ASN A 473 -4.73 -30.76 27.77
N LEU A 474 -4.46 -31.59 26.76
CA LEU A 474 -5.12 -32.89 26.54
C LEU A 474 -4.11 -34.05 26.73
N PRO A 475 -3.44 -34.18 27.89
CA PRO A 475 -2.46 -35.26 28.06
C PRO A 475 -3.15 -36.62 28.03
N GLN A 476 -2.48 -37.62 27.44
CA GLN A 476 -2.97 -39.00 27.39
C GLN A 476 -2.93 -39.70 28.77
N ASP A 477 -2.05 -39.25 29.69
CA ASP A 477 -1.76 -39.92 30.99
C ASP A 477 -1.85 -38.99 32.23
N GLY A 478 -2.49 -37.81 32.13
CA GLY A 478 -2.49 -36.81 33.23
C GLY A 478 -3.83 -36.09 33.45
N GLU A 479 -3.91 -35.30 34.53
CA GLU A 479 -5.07 -34.44 34.79
C GLU A 479 -5.18 -33.33 33.75
N LYS A 480 -6.36 -33.18 33.14
CA LYS A 480 -6.69 -32.03 32.29
C LYS A 480 -6.54 -30.74 33.11
N LYS A 481 -5.71 -29.82 32.62
CA LYS A 481 -5.49 -28.51 33.25
C LYS A 481 -5.66 -27.40 32.23
N ILE A 482 -6.25 -26.31 32.70
CA ILE A 482 -6.36 -25.07 31.94
C ILE A 482 -5.27 -24.14 32.44
N LEU A 483 -4.42 -23.72 31.51
CA LEU A 483 -3.32 -22.82 31.76
C LEU A 483 -3.69 -21.43 31.25
N HIS A 484 -3.38 -20.43 32.04
CA HIS A 484 -3.67 -19.03 31.78
C HIS A 484 -2.37 -18.29 31.51
N GLY A 485 -2.31 -17.55 30.41
CA GLY A 485 -1.19 -16.67 30.10
C GLY A 485 -1.28 -15.35 30.85
N ASP A 486 -0.13 -14.82 31.26
CA ASP A 486 -0.03 -13.56 32.03
C ASP A 486 -0.43 -12.33 31.18
N ALA A 487 0.00 -12.31 29.91
CA ALA A 487 -0.40 -11.33 28.90
C ALA A 487 -0.31 -11.98 27.51
N SER A 488 -1.23 -11.65 26.60
CA SER A 488 -1.19 -12.14 25.22
C SER A 488 -0.82 -11.03 24.24
N TYR A 489 0.02 -11.36 23.27
CA TYR A 489 0.44 -10.44 22.21
C TYR A 489 0.25 -11.12 20.86
N HIS A 490 -0.46 -10.46 19.95
CA HIS A 490 -0.68 -10.98 18.60
C HIS A 490 0.17 -10.21 17.58
N ARG A 491 0.69 -10.95 16.60
CA ARG A 491 1.28 -10.45 15.36
C ARG A 491 0.55 -11.12 14.20
N GLN A 492 0.82 -10.65 12.97
CA GLN A 492 0.15 -11.18 11.78
C GLN A 492 0.27 -12.71 11.64
N ALA A 493 1.43 -13.29 12.02
CA ALA A 493 1.73 -14.71 11.87
C ALA A 493 1.96 -15.45 13.20
N SER A 494 1.62 -14.84 14.34
CA SER A 494 1.85 -15.50 15.64
C SER A 494 1.07 -14.88 16.81
N ALA A 495 0.84 -15.68 17.85
CA ALA A 495 0.38 -15.24 19.16
C ALA A 495 1.34 -15.71 20.26
N HIS A 496 1.59 -14.86 21.25
CA HIS A 496 2.61 -15.09 22.28
C HIS A 496 2.07 -14.85 23.67
N THR A 497 2.54 -15.64 24.64
CA THR A 497 2.28 -15.42 26.07
C THR A 497 3.37 -16.03 26.94
N GLN A 498 3.33 -15.75 28.24
CA GLN A 498 4.09 -16.46 29.26
C GLN A 498 3.14 -17.21 30.19
N ILE A 499 3.47 -18.45 30.52
CA ILE A 499 2.75 -19.29 31.48
C ILE A 499 3.81 -19.92 32.39
N ASN A 500 3.72 -19.68 33.70
CA ASN A 500 4.65 -20.24 34.69
C ASN A 500 6.14 -20.02 34.33
N ALA A 501 6.48 -18.80 33.89
CA ALA A 501 7.82 -18.40 33.43
C ALA A 501 8.35 -19.08 32.15
N GLN A 502 7.52 -19.88 31.46
CA GLN A 502 7.83 -20.42 30.14
C GLN A 502 7.18 -19.57 29.04
N SER A 503 7.90 -19.39 27.93
CA SER A 503 7.43 -18.59 26.80
C SER A 503 6.72 -19.47 25.78
N TYR A 504 5.44 -19.19 25.54
CA TYR A 504 4.61 -19.91 24.56
C TYR A 504 4.49 -19.08 23.29
N HIS A 505 4.84 -19.68 22.15
CA HIS A 505 4.78 -19.07 20.83
C HIS A 505 3.91 -19.94 19.92
N LEU A 506 2.69 -19.48 19.65
CA LEU A 506 1.81 -20.08 18.67
C LEU A 506 2.07 -19.40 17.32
N LYS A 507 2.64 -20.10 16.35
CA LYS A 507 2.95 -19.60 15.00
C LYS A 507 1.97 -20.15 13.98
N PHE A 508 1.68 -19.36 12.96
CA PHE A 508 0.82 -19.72 11.84
C PHE A 508 1.56 -19.54 10.52
N GLU A 509 1.36 -20.44 9.57
CA GLU A 509 1.93 -20.28 8.24
C GLU A 509 1.31 -19.09 7.49
N GLN A 510 2.10 -18.45 6.62
CA GLN A 510 1.60 -17.38 5.75
C GLN A 510 0.53 -17.90 4.80
N LYS A 511 0.72 -19.10 4.24
CA LYS A 511 -0.25 -19.75 3.37
C LYS A 511 -1.44 -20.26 4.17
N THR A 512 -2.66 -19.97 3.71
CA THR A 512 -3.90 -20.54 4.25
C THR A 512 -4.25 -21.84 3.53
N PHE A 513 -4.94 -22.74 4.21
CA PHE A 513 -5.72 -23.79 3.55
C PHE A 513 -6.88 -23.14 2.81
N GLY A 514 -7.69 -22.35 3.52
CA GLY A 514 -8.71 -21.52 2.91
C GLY A 514 -8.98 -20.26 3.72
N ALA A 515 -9.61 -19.30 3.07
CA ALA A 515 -10.04 -18.05 3.68
C ALA A 515 -11.51 -17.80 3.31
N TRP A 516 -12.22 -17.16 4.23
CA TRP A 516 -13.59 -16.70 4.03
C TRP A 516 -13.75 -15.31 4.65
N SER A 517 -14.49 -14.43 4.00
CA SER A 517 -14.74 -13.09 4.52
C SER A 517 -16.15 -12.65 4.23
N SER A 518 -16.71 -11.82 5.10
CA SER A 518 -18.02 -11.23 4.93
C SER A 518 -18.12 -9.90 5.68
N VAL A 519 -18.76 -8.92 5.06
CA VAL A 519 -19.17 -7.70 5.77
C VAL A 519 -20.49 -8.01 6.48
N LEU A 520 -20.48 -7.89 7.81
CA LEU A 520 -21.67 -8.05 8.64
C LEU A 520 -22.57 -6.82 8.46
N ARG A 521 -23.54 -6.93 7.54
CA ARG A 521 -24.52 -5.89 7.23
C ARG A 521 -25.82 -6.47 6.66
N ASN A 522 -26.91 -5.72 6.76
CA ASN A 522 -28.13 -5.92 5.98
C ASN A 522 -28.59 -4.58 5.38
N TYR A 523 -29.66 -4.56 4.56
CA TYR A 523 -30.11 -3.34 3.89
C TYR A 523 -30.60 -2.21 4.82
N THR A 524 -30.87 -2.51 6.09
CA THR A 524 -31.47 -1.57 7.05
C THR A 524 -30.51 -1.18 8.18
N SER A 525 -29.43 -1.92 8.36
CA SER A 525 -28.44 -1.70 9.40
C SER A 525 -27.39 -0.72 8.91
N THR A 526 -26.91 0.12 9.83
CA THR A 526 -25.75 0.98 9.62
C THR A 526 -24.46 0.33 10.14
N MET A 527 -24.55 -0.95 10.53
CA MET A 527 -23.42 -1.78 10.93
C MET A 527 -22.59 -2.14 9.70
N GLU A 528 -21.30 -1.86 9.78
CA GLU A 528 -20.31 -2.32 8.81
C GLU A 528 -19.13 -2.88 9.58
N SER A 529 -19.09 -4.20 9.75
CA SER A 529 -17.98 -4.92 10.35
C SER A 529 -17.45 -5.95 9.39
N ASP A 530 -16.19 -5.83 9.02
CA ASP A 530 -15.52 -6.73 8.09
C ASP A 530 -14.97 -7.93 8.85
N LEU A 531 -15.55 -9.12 8.64
CA LEU A 531 -15.18 -10.37 9.28
C LEU A 531 -14.35 -11.23 8.32
N HIS A 532 -13.18 -11.65 8.76
CA HIS A 532 -12.28 -12.54 8.03
C HIS A 532 -11.98 -13.79 8.85
N LEU A 533 -12.00 -14.94 8.20
CA LEU A 533 -11.67 -16.26 8.73
C LEU A 533 -10.57 -16.88 7.88
N ASP A 534 -9.44 -17.22 8.50
CA ASP A 534 -8.32 -17.91 7.88
C ASP A 534 -8.12 -19.28 8.53
N TYR A 535 -8.26 -20.36 7.76
CA TYR A 535 -7.89 -21.70 8.20
C TYR A 535 -6.45 -22.02 7.81
N LYS A 536 -5.60 -22.36 8.78
CA LYS A 536 -4.15 -22.39 8.62
C LYS A 536 -3.51 -23.57 9.36
N HIS A 537 -2.31 -23.93 8.91
CA HIS A 537 -1.40 -24.76 9.71
C HIS A 537 -0.87 -23.95 10.90
N ALA A 538 -0.73 -24.61 12.05
CA ALA A 538 -0.27 -24.02 13.30
C ALA A 538 0.87 -24.83 13.92
N LEU A 539 1.81 -24.11 14.52
CA LEU A 539 2.98 -24.66 15.21
C LEU A 539 3.03 -24.08 16.62
N LEU A 540 3.20 -24.94 17.62
CA LEU A 540 3.44 -24.51 19.00
C LEU A 540 4.91 -24.68 19.35
N GLU A 541 5.53 -23.59 19.79
CA GLU A 541 6.85 -23.57 20.41
C GLU A 541 6.76 -23.16 21.89
N ILE A 542 7.53 -23.82 22.73
CA ILE A 542 7.72 -23.45 24.15
C ILE A 542 9.22 -23.25 24.37
N ASP A 543 9.60 -22.09 24.91
CA ASP A 543 11.00 -21.70 25.16
C ASP A 543 11.89 -21.85 23.90
N GLY A 544 11.32 -21.55 22.73
CA GLY A 544 11.99 -21.64 21.43
C GLY A 544 12.12 -23.06 20.86
N GLN A 545 11.57 -24.07 21.54
CA GLN A 545 11.56 -25.45 21.07
C GLN A 545 10.20 -25.82 20.47
N LYS A 546 10.21 -26.42 19.28
CA LYS A 546 9.01 -26.97 18.63
C LYS A 546 8.44 -28.12 19.47
N ILE A 547 7.19 -27.98 19.89
CA ILE A 547 6.48 -28.98 20.72
C ILE A 547 5.53 -29.82 19.88
N THR A 548 4.71 -29.17 19.06
CA THR A 548 3.66 -29.87 18.31
C THR A 548 3.17 -29.03 17.13
N GLU A 549 2.49 -29.67 16.19
CA GLU A 549 1.86 -29.07 15.02
C GLU A 549 0.39 -29.48 14.95
N GLY A 550 -0.40 -28.62 14.31
CA GLY A 550 -1.82 -28.81 14.18
C GLY A 550 -2.41 -27.77 13.25
N VAL A 551 -3.62 -27.37 13.57
CA VAL A 551 -4.40 -26.46 12.73
C VAL A 551 -4.96 -25.33 13.57
N CYS A 552 -5.23 -24.19 12.95
CA CYS A 552 -5.91 -23.10 13.61
C CYS A 552 -6.88 -22.38 12.69
N LEU A 553 -7.95 -21.87 13.28
CA LEU A 553 -8.79 -20.83 12.72
C LEU A 553 -8.38 -19.49 13.32
N LYS A 554 -7.98 -18.55 12.45
CA LYS A 554 -7.73 -17.16 12.81
C LYS A 554 -8.91 -16.33 12.32
N GLU A 555 -9.60 -15.70 13.25
CA GLU A 555 -10.70 -14.79 13.02
C GLU A 555 -10.20 -13.35 13.24
N SER A 556 -10.47 -12.45 12.30
CA SER A 556 -10.30 -11.01 12.52
C SER A 556 -11.55 -10.26 12.13
N CYS A 557 -11.98 -9.33 12.98
CA CYS A 557 -13.12 -8.48 12.67
C CYS A 557 -12.82 -7.04 13.05
N PHE A 558 -13.14 -6.11 12.17
CA PHE A 558 -12.98 -4.68 12.42
C PHE A 558 -14.15 -3.89 11.84
N GLY A 559 -14.65 -2.93 12.60
CA GLY A 559 -15.65 -1.99 12.09
C GLY A 559 -16.55 -1.42 13.17
N THR A 560 -17.80 -1.22 12.80
CA THR A 560 -18.83 -0.62 13.66
C THR A 560 -19.91 -1.63 14.02
N ILE A 561 -20.54 -1.42 15.17
CA ILE A 561 -21.77 -2.05 15.64
C ILE A 561 -22.77 -0.92 15.87
N THR A 562 -24.00 -1.06 15.35
CA THR A 562 -25.07 -0.08 15.55
C THR A 562 -26.36 -0.74 15.94
#